data_AF-D3PHG1-F1
#
_entry.id   AF-D3PHG1-F1
#
_cell.length_a   1.000
_cell.length_b   1.000
_cell.length_c   1.000
_cell.angle_alpha   90.00
_cell.angle_beta   90.00
_cell.angle_gamma   90.00
#
_symmetry.space_group_name_H-M   'P 1'
#
loop_
_entity.id
_entity.type
_entity.pdbx_description
1 polymer ?
#
loop_
_entity_poly.entity_id
_entity_poly.type
_entity_poly.pdbx_seq_one_letter_code
_entity_poly.pdbx_strand_id
1 'polypeptide(L)'
;MGRVEPTNALKKTKSSTNPDRGKLEPGSRMRTKQTIKRLNMYRGGKPKRNAEGKIIQAAPFQKRLASGTMARVEPSRRWFGNTKTITQDALQNFKEVMKLRNPYEVVLRQTKLPVSLLNEKKLKSKSDLLAHESYSYVFGAKKTT
;
A
#
# COMPACT_ATOMS: atom_id res chain seq x y z
N MET A 1 25.15 -25.28 21.41
CA MET A 1 23.88 -24.74 21.97
C MET A 1 22.86 -24.67 20.84
N GLY A 2 21.98 -25.68 20.74
CA GLY A 2 21.10 -25.89 19.58
C GLY A 2 20.08 -24.78 19.37
N ARG A 3 19.91 -24.34 18.12
CA ARG A 3 18.78 -23.50 17.72
C ARG A 3 17.51 -24.35 17.85
N VAL A 4 16.65 -24.04 18.82
CA VAL A 4 15.30 -24.63 18.87
C VAL A 4 14.48 -23.92 17.81
N GLU A 5 14.53 -24.43 16.58
CA GLU A 5 13.58 -24.11 15.53
C GLU A 5 12.17 -24.39 16.09
N PRO A 6 11.22 -23.42 16.06
CA PRO A 6 9.85 -23.71 16.45
C PRO A 6 9.31 -24.73 15.44
N THR A 7 9.19 -25.99 15.86
CA THR A 7 8.55 -27.00 15.04
C THR A 7 7.13 -26.50 14.75
N ASN A 8 6.81 -26.32 13.47
CA ASN A 8 5.46 -26.02 13.00
C ASN A 8 4.55 -27.26 13.19
N ALA A 9 4.54 -27.81 14.39
CA ALA A 9 3.72 -28.94 14.78
C ALA A 9 2.33 -28.43 15.12
N LEU A 10 1.33 -28.99 14.44
CA LEU A 10 -0.08 -28.76 14.75
C LEU A 10 -0.32 -29.07 16.23
N LYS A 11 -0.83 -28.09 16.99
CA LYS A 11 -1.18 -28.30 18.38
C LYS A 11 -2.43 -29.17 18.45
N LYS A 12 -2.28 -30.42 18.89
CA LYS A 12 -3.39 -31.40 19.01
C LYS A 12 -4.39 -31.11 20.14
N THR A 13 -4.22 -30.02 20.89
CA THR A 13 -5.05 -29.73 22.08
C THR A 13 -6.46 -29.28 21.69
N LYS A 14 -7.49 -29.73 22.41
CA LYS A 14 -8.89 -29.35 22.15
C LYS A 14 -9.34 -28.04 22.84
N SER A 15 -8.40 -27.20 23.28
CA SER A 15 -8.70 -25.95 24.00
C SER A 15 -9.52 -24.98 23.15
N SER A 16 -10.44 -24.25 23.79
CA SER A 16 -11.26 -23.21 23.17
C SER A 16 -10.44 -22.07 22.53
N THR A 17 -9.17 -21.93 22.91
CA THR A 17 -8.23 -20.90 22.41
C THR A 17 -7.27 -21.44 21.35
N ASN A 18 -7.30 -22.75 21.04
CA ASN A 18 -6.47 -23.35 20.00
C ASN A 18 -7.12 -23.18 18.61
N PRO A 19 -6.47 -22.50 17.65
CA PRO A 19 -6.99 -22.37 16.29
C PRO A 19 -6.95 -23.69 15.50
N ASP A 20 -6.13 -24.65 15.90
CA ASP A 20 -5.98 -25.95 15.24
C ASP A 20 -6.72 -27.09 15.97
N ARG A 21 -7.68 -26.74 16.84
CA ARG A 21 -8.61 -27.75 17.37
C ARG A 21 -9.40 -28.39 16.21
N GLY A 22 -9.79 -29.65 16.38
CA GLY A 22 -10.54 -30.42 15.37
C GLY A 22 -11.78 -29.71 14.84
N LYS A 23 -12.34 -30.22 13.73
CA LYS A 23 -13.52 -29.64 13.08
C LYS A 23 -14.65 -29.44 14.10
N LEU A 24 -15.34 -28.31 13.99
CA LEU A 24 -16.49 -28.02 14.84
C LEU A 24 -17.65 -28.87 14.33
N GLU A 25 -18.31 -29.58 15.23
CA GLU A 25 -19.54 -30.30 14.90
C GLU A 25 -20.61 -29.33 14.35
N PRO A 26 -21.44 -29.75 13.39
CA PRO A 26 -22.56 -28.96 12.91
C PRO A 26 -23.45 -28.50 14.09
N GLY A 27 -23.77 -27.19 14.17
CA GLY A 27 -24.54 -26.60 15.28
C GLY A 27 -23.71 -26.18 16.50
N SER A 28 -22.38 -26.32 16.45
CA SER A 28 -21.51 -25.87 17.54
C SER A 28 -21.55 -24.35 17.74
N ARG A 29 -21.80 -23.90 18.98
CA ARG A 29 -21.71 -22.48 19.41
C ARG A 29 -20.27 -22.03 19.67
N MET A 30 -19.28 -22.88 19.39
CA MET A 30 -17.88 -22.58 19.66
C MET A 30 -17.30 -21.61 18.61
N ARG A 31 -16.32 -20.80 19.04
CA ARG A 31 -15.69 -19.78 18.19
C ARG A 31 -15.02 -20.37 16.94
N THR A 32 -15.22 -19.81 15.76
CA THR A 32 -14.52 -20.25 14.53
C THR A 32 -13.00 -20.06 14.62
N LYS A 33 -12.23 -20.80 13.80
CA LYS A 33 -10.76 -20.68 13.71
C LYS A 33 -10.29 -19.23 13.49
N GLN A 34 -10.99 -18.49 12.63
CA GLN A 34 -10.72 -17.08 12.37
C GLN A 34 -10.94 -16.21 13.61
N THR A 35 -12.05 -16.41 14.31
CA THR A 35 -12.37 -15.70 15.56
C THR A 35 -11.30 -15.93 16.62
N ILE A 36 -10.84 -17.18 16.77
CA ILE A 36 -9.78 -17.53 17.73
C ILE A 36 -8.47 -16.83 17.37
N LYS A 37 -8.05 -16.84 16.10
CA LYS A 37 -6.83 -16.14 15.65
C LYS A 37 -6.91 -14.64 15.93
N ARG A 38 -8.05 -14.00 15.68
CA ARG A 38 -8.28 -12.58 15.99
C ARG A 38 -8.21 -12.30 17.49
N LEU A 39 -8.85 -13.12 18.32
CA LEU A 39 -8.79 -12.94 19.78
C LEU A 39 -7.38 -13.17 20.34
N ASN A 40 -6.65 -14.15 19.80
CA ASN A 40 -5.26 -14.40 20.16
C ASN A 40 -4.35 -13.25 19.69
N MET A 41 -4.71 -12.52 18.63
CA MET A 41 -4.00 -11.32 18.22
C MET A 41 -4.16 -10.20 19.27
N TYR A 42 -5.36 -9.97 19.81
CA TYR A 42 -5.58 -8.97 20.89
C TYR A 42 -4.90 -9.34 22.22
N ARG A 43 -4.91 -10.62 22.60
CA ARG A 43 -4.25 -11.11 23.82
C ARG A 43 -2.73 -11.27 23.65
N GLY A 44 -2.28 -11.30 22.39
CA GLY A 44 -0.90 -11.54 21.99
C GLY A 44 -0.03 -10.29 22.07
N GLY A 45 1.01 -10.23 21.24
CA GLY A 45 1.87 -9.06 21.12
C GLY A 45 3.07 -9.02 22.07
N LYS A 46 3.24 -10.02 22.94
CA LYS A 46 4.38 -10.12 23.86
C LYS A 46 5.42 -11.14 23.40
N PRO A 47 6.72 -10.91 23.64
CA PRO A 47 7.75 -11.92 23.40
C PRO A 47 7.62 -13.08 24.40
N LYS A 48 7.98 -14.28 23.98
CA LYS A 48 8.12 -15.42 24.90
C LYS A 48 9.54 -15.49 25.41
N ARG A 49 9.71 -15.67 26.72
CA ARG A 49 11.00 -15.68 27.41
C ARG A 49 11.23 -17.02 28.11
N ASN A 50 12.50 -17.39 28.32
CA ASN A 50 12.87 -18.49 29.21
C ASN A 50 12.80 -18.03 30.67
N ALA A 51 13.04 -18.96 31.61
CA ALA A 51 13.09 -18.64 33.05
C ALA A 51 14.16 -17.59 33.40
N GLU A 52 15.29 -17.57 32.66
CA GLU A 52 16.36 -16.57 32.79
C GLU A 52 16.00 -15.19 32.21
N GLY A 53 14.82 -15.02 31.60
CA GLY A 53 14.39 -13.75 30.99
C GLY A 53 14.95 -13.46 29.58
N LYS A 54 15.66 -14.39 28.96
CA LYS A 54 16.08 -14.32 27.54
C LYS A 54 14.91 -14.59 26.61
N ILE A 55 14.82 -13.84 25.51
CA ILE A 55 13.74 -13.97 24.52
C ILE A 55 13.98 -15.23 23.68
N ILE A 56 13.06 -16.20 23.76
CA ILE A 56 13.04 -17.40 22.90
C ILE A 56 12.33 -17.08 21.59
N GLN A 57 11.18 -16.40 21.66
CA GLN A 57 10.39 -16.00 20.51
C GLN A 57 10.09 -14.50 20.60
N ALA A 58 10.57 -13.74 19.62
CA ALA A 58 10.27 -12.31 19.53
C ALA A 58 8.75 -12.08 19.40
N ALA A 59 8.30 -10.91 19.82
CA ALA A 59 6.92 -10.51 19.59
C ALA A 59 6.64 -10.40 18.08
N PRO A 60 5.35 -10.49 17.66
CA PRO A 60 4.97 -10.24 16.28
C PRO A 60 5.54 -8.91 15.77
N PHE A 61 6.07 -8.91 14.54
CA PHE A 61 6.69 -7.74 13.89
C PHE A 61 7.93 -7.14 14.56
N GLN A 62 8.44 -7.76 15.64
CA GLN A 62 9.67 -7.33 16.33
C GLN A 62 10.85 -8.30 16.09
N LYS A 63 10.75 -9.16 15.06
CA LYS A 63 11.85 -10.05 14.68
C LYS A 63 12.99 -9.22 14.08
N ARG A 64 14.19 -9.39 14.61
CA ARG A 64 15.41 -8.82 14.02
C ARG A 64 15.93 -9.75 12.94
N LEU A 65 16.36 -9.18 11.83
CA LEU A 65 17.08 -9.90 10.78
C LEU A 65 18.45 -10.33 11.33
N ALA A 66 19.03 -11.37 10.72
CA ALA A 66 20.39 -11.76 11.07
C ALA A 66 21.37 -10.61 10.74
N SER A 67 22.45 -10.48 11.51
CA SER A 67 23.50 -9.53 11.16
C SER A 67 24.04 -9.86 9.77
N GLY A 68 24.16 -8.86 8.91
CA GLY A 68 24.57 -9.02 7.51
C GLY A 68 23.45 -9.28 6.50
N THR A 69 22.17 -9.28 6.92
CA THR A 69 21.06 -9.36 5.95
C THR A 69 20.96 -8.05 5.18
N MET A 70 21.15 -8.10 3.86
CA MET A 70 21.07 -6.93 2.98
C MET A 70 19.81 -7.00 2.11
N ALA A 71 19.04 -5.91 2.07
CA ALA A 71 17.95 -5.76 1.09
C ALA A 71 18.52 -5.10 -0.17
N ARG A 72 18.48 -5.80 -1.31
CA ARG A 72 18.93 -5.28 -2.62
C ARG A 72 17.79 -5.39 -3.62
N VAL A 73 17.75 -4.44 -4.57
CA VAL A 73 16.83 -4.50 -5.71
C VAL A 73 17.56 -5.18 -6.86
N GLU A 74 16.94 -6.21 -7.44
CA GLU A 74 17.48 -6.89 -8.61
C GLU A 74 17.46 -5.94 -9.83
N PRO A 75 18.56 -5.82 -10.58
CA PRO A 75 18.55 -5.11 -11.85
C PRO A 75 17.67 -5.89 -12.84
N SER A 76 16.56 -5.29 -13.27
CA SER A 76 15.62 -5.90 -14.21
C SER A 76 15.15 -4.92 -15.28
N ARG A 77 15.05 -5.38 -16.52
CA ARG A 77 14.49 -4.59 -17.64
C ARG A 77 13.02 -4.20 -17.40
N ARG A 78 12.32 -4.94 -16.54
CA ARG A 78 10.91 -4.71 -16.20
C ARG A 78 10.68 -3.38 -15.49
N TRP A 79 11.69 -2.83 -14.80
CA TRP A 79 11.59 -1.55 -14.12
C TRP A 79 11.33 -0.38 -15.07
N PHE A 80 11.78 -0.50 -16.31
CA PHE A 80 11.74 0.58 -17.30
C PHE A 80 10.63 0.39 -18.34
N GLY A 81 9.84 -0.68 -18.24
CA GLY A 81 8.70 -0.91 -19.12
C GLY A 81 7.48 -0.10 -18.68
N ASN A 82 6.67 0.34 -19.64
CA ASN A 82 5.42 1.02 -19.36
C ASN A 82 4.46 0.07 -18.63
N THR A 83 4.08 0.39 -17.39
CA THR A 83 3.23 -0.48 -16.54
C THR A 83 1.75 -0.13 -16.61
N LYS A 84 1.40 1.11 -16.98
CA LYS A 84 0.03 1.61 -17.11
C LYS A 84 -0.08 2.43 -18.38
N THR A 85 -0.64 1.83 -19.42
CA THR A 85 -0.92 2.47 -20.70
C THR A 85 -2.42 2.50 -20.93
N ILE A 86 -2.92 3.57 -21.52
CA ILE A 86 -4.32 3.73 -21.93
C ILE A 86 -4.35 4.02 -23.43
N THR A 87 -5.32 3.45 -24.14
CA THR A 87 -5.55 3.77 -25.55
C THR A 87 -6.29 5.11 -25.67
N GLN A 88 -6.08 5.83 -26.76
CA GLN A 88 -6.70 7.14 -26.95
C GLN A 88 -8.23 7.05 -26.97
N ASP A 89 -8.80 6.00 -27.57
CA ASP A 89 -10.25 5.79 -27.64
C ASP A 89 -10.86 5.57 -26.25
N ALA A 90 -10.19 4.78 -25.40
CA ALA A 90 -10.62 4.57 -24.02
C ALA A 90 -10.52 5.86 -23.20
N LEU A 91 -9.50 6.70 -23.45
CA LEU A 91 -9.36 8.01 -22.82
C LEU A 91 -10.51 8.95 -23.23
N GLN A 92 -10.88 8.94 -24.51
CA GLN A 92 -11.96 9.78 -25.03
C GLN A 92 -13.33 9.36 -24.49
N ASN A 93 -13.63 8.05 -24.49
CA ASN A 93 -14.85 7.53 -23.87
C ASN A 93 -14.90 7.89 -22.37
N PHE A 94 -13.78 7.76 -21.66
CA PHE A 94 -13.71 8.16 -20.26
C PHE A 94 -13.94 9.67 -20.06
N LYS A 95 -13.44 10.53 -20.98
CA LYS A 95 -13.76 11.97 -21.00
C LYS A 95 -15.27 12.19 -21.13
N GLU A 96 -15.97 11.44 -21.95
CA GLU A 96 -17.41 11.59 -22.17
C GLU A 96 -18.23 11.16 -20.95
N VAL A 97 -17.95 9.98 -20.39
CA VAL A 97 -18.64 9.49 -19.19
C VAL A 97 -18.45 10.43 -18.00
N MET A 98 -17.26 11.01 -17.82
CA MET A 98 -16.97 11.92 -16.70
C MET A 98 -17.51 13.35 -16.87
N LYS A 99 -17.90 13.76 -18.09
CA LYS A 99 -18.48 15.10 -18.32
C LYS A 99 -19.91 15.22 -17.78
N LEU A 100 -20.67 14.14 -17.80
CA LEU A 100 -22.06 14.10 -17.36
C LEU A 100 -22.12 13.73 -15.87
N ARG A 101 -21.79 14.67 -14.99
CA ARG A 101 -21.96 14.48 -13.55
C ARG A 101 -23.37 14.86 -13.13
N ASN A 102 -24.25 13.87 -13.06
CA ASN A 102 -25.52 13.99 -12.36
C ASN A 102 -25.25 14.19 -10.85
N PRO A 103 -25.77 15.24 -10.20
CA PRO A 103 -25.53 15.49 -8.77
C PRO A 103 -26.07 14.40 -7.84
N TYR A 104 -26.95 13.52 -8.33
CA TYR A 104 -27.50 12.40 -7.55
C TYR A 104 -26.70 11.10 -7.67
N GLU A 105 -25.67 11.05 -8.51
CA GLU A 105 -24.84 9.86 -8.72
C GLU A 105 -23.51 9.97 -7.95
N VAL A 106 -23.17 8.91 -7.19
CA VAL A 106 -21.94 8.86 -6.38
C VAL A 106 -21.03 7.74 -6.87
N VAL A 107 -19.75 8.05 -7.02
CA VAL A 107 -18.72 7.08 -7.40
C VAL A 107 -18.35 6.20 -6.20
N LEU A 108 -18.66 4.91 -6.26
CA LEU A 108 -18.32 3.95 -5.20
C LEU A 108 -16.87 3.47 -5.23
N ARG A 109 -16.28 3.36 -6.42
CA ARG A 109 -14.89 2.93 -6.63
C ARG A 109 -14.21 3.86 -7.61
N GLN A 110 -13.15 4.52 -7.17
CA GLN A 110 -12.34 5.37 -8.03
C GLN A 110 -11.61 4.51 -9.07
N THR A 111 -11.59 4.98 -10.32
CA THR A 111 -10.83 4.33 -11.39
C THR A 111 -9.33 4.50 -11.14
N LYS A 112 -8.54 3.49 -11.51
CA LYS A 112 -7.06 3.55 -11.45
C LYS A 112 -6.47 4.25 -12.69
N LEU A 113 -7.30 4.97 -13.44
CA LEU A 113 -6.89 5.72 -14.62
C LEU A 113 -6.29 7.06 -14.20
N PRO A 114 -5.30 7.59 -14.92
CA PRO A 114 -4.75 8.91 -14.65
C PRO A 114 -5.78 9.98 -15.03
N VAL A 115 -6.66 10.32 -14.08
CA VAL A 115 -7.70 11.36 -14.20
C VAL A 115 -7.09 12.74 -14.47
N SER A 116 -5.80 12.94 -14.19
CA SER A 116 -5.06 14.16 -14.57
C SER A 116 -5.10 14.44 -16.07
N LEU A 117 -5.18 13.42 -16.93
CA LEU A 117 -5.33 13.57 -18.39
C LEU A 117 -6.70 14.11 -18.82
N LEU A 118 -7.70 14.07 -17.95
CA LEU A 118 -9.03 14.62 -18.25
C LEU A 118 -9.05 16.14 -18.12
N ASN A 119 -8.31 16.67 -17.14
CA ASN A 119 -8.29 18.08 -16.80
C ASN A 119 -7.05 18.73 -17.41
N GLU A 120 -6.91 18.65 -18.73
CA GLU A 120 -6.12 19.63 -19.47
C GLU A 120 -6.85 20.98 -19.35
N LYS A 121 -6.78 21.61 -18.16
CA LYS A 121 -6.97 23.05 -18.11
C LYS A 121 -5.94 23.57 -19.10
N LYS A 122 -6.41 24.14 -20.22
CA LYS A 122 -5.64 25.15 -20.92
C LYS A 122 -5.39 26.20 -19.87
N LEU A 123 -4.29 26.05 -19.12
CA LEU A 123 -3.59 27.13 -18.49
C LEU A 123 -3.20 28.00 -19.67
N LYS A 124 -4.14 28.81 -20.16
CA LYS A 124 -3.80 30.07 -20.76
C LYS A 124 -3.19 30.83 -19.60
N SER A 125 -1.93 30.52 -19.28
CA SER A 125 -1.08 31.49 -18.65
C SER A 125 -1.25 32.71 -19.52
N LYS A 126 -1.48 33.86 -18.87
CA LYS A 126 -1.28 35.14 -19.55
C LYS A 126 0.00 35.03 -20.39
N SER A 127 0.03 35.68 -21.56
CA SER A 127 1.23 35.71 -22.39
C SER A 127 2.46 35.91 -21.50
N ASP A 128 3.49 35.10 -21.67
CA ASP A 128 4.70 35.21 -20.86
C ASP A 128 5.45 36.47 -21.27
N LEU A 129 5.01 37.60 -20.72
CA LEU A 129 5.56 38.92 -21.02
C LEU A 129 7.06 38.97 -20.69
N LEU A 130 7.53 38.14 -19.76
CA LEU A 130 8.93 38.09 -19.37
C LEU A 130 9.82 37.38 -20.40
N ALA A 131 9.24 36.44 -21.16
CA ALA A 131 9.92 35.82 -22.30
C ALA A 131 10.03 36.78 -23.50
N HIS A 132 9.09 37.71 -23.64
CA HIS A 132 9.08 38.69 -24.72
C HIS A 132 9.87 39.96 -24.37
N GLU A 133 9.79 40.41 -23.12
CA GLU A 133 10.48 41.60 -22.61
C GLU A 133 11.08 41.30 -21.23
N SER A 134 12.41 41.17 -21.20
CA SER A 134 13.14 41.03 -19.94
C SER A 134 13.13 42.34 -19.14
N TYR A 135 13.15 42.25 -17.81
CA TYR A 135 13.15 43.44 -16.94
C TYR A 135 14.27 44.43 -17.23
N SER A 136 15.43 43.97 -17.74
CA SER A 136 16.55 44.83 -18.12
C SER A 136 16.30 45.69 -19.37
N TYR A 137 15.37 45.27 -20.23
CA TYR A 137 14.98 46.00 -21.44
C TYR A 137 13.78 46.92 -21.21
N VAL A 138 12.97 46.66 -20.18
CA VAL A 138 11.85 47.53 -19.77
C VAL A 138 12.31 48.62 -18.79
N PHE A 139 13.27 48.30 -17.90
CA PHE A 139 13.75 49.20 -16.86
C PHE A 139 15.28 49.34 -16.88
N GLY A 140 15.78 50.56 -16.63
CA GLY A 140 17.20 50.86 -16.51
C GLY A 140 17.82 51.47 -17.77
N ALA A 141 19.16 51.60 -17.76
CA ALA A 141 19.92 52.33 -18.79
C ALA A 141 19.91 51.67 -20.17
N LYS A 142 19.62 50.36 -20.24
CA LYS A 142 19.58 49.56 -21.48
C LYS A 142 18.17 49.42 -22.07
N LYS A 143 17.22 50.24 -21.62
CA LYS A 143 15.84 50.19 -22.12
C LYS A 143 15.78 50.53 -23.61
N THR A 144 15.04 49.74 -24.39
CA THR A 144 14.70 50.10 -25.77
C THR A 144 13.51 51.05 -25.78
N THR A 145 13.69 52.22 -26.38
CA THR A 145 12.61 53.17 -26.67
C THR A 145 12.06 52.88 -28.06
#